data_AF-F4RCK9-F1
#
_entry.id   AF-F4RCK9-F1
#
_cell.length_a   1.000
_cell.length_b   1.000
_cell.length_c   1.000
_cell.angle_alpha   90.00
_cell.angle_beta   90.00
_cell.angle_gamma   90.00
#
_symmetry.space_group_name_H-M   'P 1'
#
loop_
_entity.id
_entity.type
_entity.pdbx_description
1 polymer ?
#
loop_
_entity_poly.entity_id
_entity_poly.type
_entity_poly.pdbx_seq_one_letter_code
_entity_poly.pdbx_strand_id
1 'polypeptide(L)'
;MQKEVRARLQDAQVTLRTLETPAQGYPGHDARFFENLWNTRKAHQLDAMNEQKSRKQEMIALLLGLEEELIGARERLRAIQATRSRAQTYADNNDLMALPATVADVEEQIEGVATALGGPAFRALAGATDSKTNALIAISIARSNLYEAKVGLIESRLRRHHNTGQRHAQYNARQLSKKTANLRVKYQTYERKVLKYHTDFPRATRVQLPELGFVMQMSLEDAFWNRGEVNEDELGEHADKFRAGIDATLLQRSALEELRRIAREVRQMIGWANEYHERIMSFKTQIEEGKNNSNLAGDSENDAACRTRKRSLYTIISRRSCKLWKNWSRDLHHELQETRGDLAGCAELDEALEMSWGRVCGWAEAEWNILGGAPVIRAEEPDLYEEEEDHWYDHLYDMNGEVLGNDY
;
A
#
# COMPACT_ATOMS: atom_id res chain seq x y z
N MET A 1 -8.91 -14.83 6.09
CA MET A 1 -7.60 -14.29 6.50
C MET A 1 -6.68 -15.38 7.05
N GLN A 2 -6.98 -16.04 8.18
CA GLN A 2 -6.09 -17.07 8.74
C GLN A 2 -5.77 -18.25 7.79
N LYS A 3 -6.80 -18.81 7.12
CA LYS A 3 -6.62 -19.91 6.14
C LYS A 3 -5.66 -19.55 5.00
N GLU A 4 -5.71 -18.32 4.55
CA GLU A 4 -4.85 -17.79 3.50
C GLU A 4 -3.40 -17.61 3.97
N VAL A 5 -3.20 -17.14 5.20
CA VAL A 5 -1.86 -17.07 5.83
C VAL A 5 -1.26 -18.47 5.98
N ARG A 6 -2.07 -19.47 6.37
CA ARG A 6 -1.63 -20.87 6.49
C ARG A 6 -1.31 -21.51 5.14
N ALA A 7 -2.09 -21.23 4.10
CA ALA A 7 -1.79 -21.68 2.74
C ALA A 7 -0.45 -21.11 2.25
N ARG A 8 -0.25 -19.79 2.41
CA ARG A 8 1.02 -19.10 2.14
C ARG A 8 2.19 -19.74 2.89
N LEU A 9 2.02 -20.03 4.18
CA LEU A 9 3.03 -20.72 5.00
C LEU A 9 3.36 -22.12 4.48
N GLN A 10 2.35 -22.89 4.08
CA GLN A 10 2.54 -24.23 3.52
C GLN A 10 3.28 -24.19 2.19
N ASP A 11 2.92 -23.27 1.29
CA ASP A 11 3.57 -23.10 -0.01
C ASP A 11 5.05 -22.72 0.15
N ALA A 12 5.36 -21.82 1.08
CA ALA A 12 6.75 -21.49 1.43
C ALA A 12 7.50 -22.71 1.99
N GLN A 13 6.89 -23.47 2.91
CA GLN A 13 7.53 -24.66 3.49
C GLN A 13 7.79 -25.75 2.44
N VAL A 14 6.86 -25.95 1.51
CA VAL A 14 7.04 -26.90 0.40
C VAL A 14 8.19 -26.45 -0.49
N THR A 15 8.24 -25.15 -0.83
CA THR A 15 9.32 -24.58 -1.65
C THR A 15 10.68 -24.68 -0.97
N LEU A 16 10.76 -24.50 0.35
CA LEU A 16 12.01 -24.70 1.08
C LEU A 16 12.43 -26.16 1.10
N ARG A 17 11.49 -27.10 1.32
CA ARG A 17 11.80 -28.54 1.29
C ARG A 17 12.31 -29.03 -0.07
N THR A 18 11.80 -28.48 -1.17
CA THR A 18 12.30 -28.82 -2.50
C THR A 18 13.70 -28.26 -2.76
N LEU A 19 14.03 -27.09 -2.18
CA LEU A 19 15.35 -26.48 -2.25
C LEU A 19 16.37 -27.06 -1.24
N GLU A 20 15.90 -27.74 -0.20
CA GLU A 20 16.77 -28.51 0.71
C GLU A 20 17.33 -29.77 0.03
N THR A 21 16.57 -30.38 -0.90
CA THR A 21 17.01 -31.59 -1.59
C THR A 21 18.04 -31.30 -2.70
N PRO A 22 19.19 -32.02 -2.73
CA PRO A 22 20.17 -31.86 -3.80
C PRO A 22 19.59 -32.35 -5.14
N ALA A 23 19.85 -31.60 -6.21
CA ALA A 23 19.43 -31.88 -7.58
C ALA A 23 20.64 -31.80 -8.52
N GLN A 24 20.51 -32.20 -9.79
CA GLN A 24 21.62 -32.10 -10.75
C GLN A 24 22.21 -30.68 -10.78
N GLY A 25 23.50 -30.57 -10.45
CA GLY A 25 24.24 -29.30 -10.35
C GLY A 25 24.05 -28.53 -9.04
N TYR A 26 23.00 -28.82 -8.25
CA TYR A 26 22.61 -28.03 -7.08
C TYR A 26 22.81 -28.79 -5.76
N PRO A 27 23.65 -28.30 -4.84
CA PRO A 27 24.03 -29.03 -3.63
C PRO A 27 22.92 -29.16 -2.57
N GLY A 28 21.81 -28.44 -2.69
CA GLY A 28 20.78 -28.35 -1.66
C GLY A 28 21.18 -27.37 -0.54
N HIS A 29 20.25 -26.52 -0.10
CA HIS A 29 20.54 -25.55 0.95
C HIS A 29 19.37 -25.41 1.93
N ASP A 30 19.72 -25.34 3.22
CA ASP A 30 18.76 -25.19 4.30
C ASP A 30 18.23 -23.75 4.42
N ALA A 31 17.10 -23.56 5.10
CA ALA A 31 16.52 -22.24 5.38
C ALA A 31 17.52 -21.25 6.01
N ARG A 32 18.44 -21.73 6.86
CA ARG A 32 19.50 -20.89 7.47
C ARG A 32 20.47 -20.31 6.45
N PHE A 33 20.75 -21.04 5.37
CA PHE A 33 21.62 -20.55 4.31
C PHE A 33 20.96 -19.37 3.59
N PHE A 34 19.68 -19.49 3.22
CA PHE A 34 18.95 -18.41 2.56
C PHE A 34 18.76 -17.19 3.47
N GLU A 35 18.56 -17.40 4.78
CA GLU A 35 18.50 -16.31 5.76
C GLU A 35 19.85 -15.56 5.83
N ASN A 36 20.97 -16.28 5.87
CA ASN A 36 22.29 -15.67 5.84
C ASN A 36 22.57 -14.96 4.52
N LEU A 37 22.18 -15.56 3.39
CA LEU A 37 22.31 -14.95 2.06
C LEU A 37 21.49 -13.65 1.97
N TRP A 38 20.28 -13.64 2.51
CA TRP A 38 19.47 -12.44 2.63
C TRP A 38 20.13 -11.38 3.53
N ASN A 39 20.66 -11.77 4.69
CA ASN A 39 21.33 -10.84 5.60
C ASN A 39 22.59 -10.24 4.97
N THR A 40 23.38 -11.03 4.26
CA THR A 40 24.55 -10.55 3.49
C THR A 40 24.12 -9.62 2.37
N ARG A 41 23.07 -9.96 1.61
CA ARG A 41 22.51 -9.08 0.58
C ARG A 41 21.99 -7.77 1.17
N LYS A 42 21.32 -7.83 2.31
CA LYS A 42 20.85 -6.66 3.04
C LYS A 42 22.00 -5.81 3.56
N ALA A 43 23.08 -6.43 4.06
CA ALA A 43 24.29 -5.73 4.48
C ALA A 43 24.96 -5.03 3.29
N HIS A 44 25.13 -5.73 2.16
CA HIS A 44 25.63 -5.13 0.92
C HIS A 44 24.72 -4.02 0.41
N GLN A 45 23.39 -4.17 0.52
CA GLN A 45 22.44 -3.11 0.17
C GLN A 45 22.59 -1.90 1.09
N LEU A 46 22.77 -2.11 2.41
CA LEU A 46 23.00 -1.05 3.38
C LEU A 46 24.37 -0.36 3.14
N ASP A 47 25.40 -1.12 2.77
CA ASP A 47 26.72 -0.59 2.39
C ASP A 47 26.69 0.13 1.03
N ALA A 48 25.83 -0.31 0.10
CA ALA A 48 25.52 0.42 -1.14
C ALA A 48 24.72 1.70 -0.85
N MET A 49 23.93 1.72 0.22
CA MET A 49 23.25 2.89 0.77
C MET A 49 24.16 3.76 1.66
N ASN A 50 25.49 3.55 1.68
CA ASN A 50 26.42 4.49 2.29
C ASN A 50 26.09 5.93 1.85
N GLU A 51 26.08 6.87 2.79
CA GLU A 51 25.60 8.25 2.62
C GLU A 51 26.19 8.94 1.38
N GLN A 52 27.41 8.59 1.01
CA GLN A 52 28.13 9.12 -0.15
C GLN A 52 27.63 8.57 -1.50
N LYS A 53 27.25 7.28 -1.57
CA LYS A 53 26.59 6.70 -2.75
C LYS A 53 25.15 7.21 -2.88
N SER A 54 24.44 7.40 -1.76
CA SER A 54 23.13 8.05 -1.71
C SER A 54 23.19 9.46 -2.31
N ARG A 55 24.14 10.30 -1.88
CA ARG A 55 24.31 11.67 -2.43
C ARG A 55 24.54 11.67 -3.94
N LYS A 56 25.34 10.73 -4.46
CA LYS A 56 25.54 10.58 -5.91
C LYS A 56 24.27 10.15 -6.63
N GLN A 57 23.51 9.21 -6.08
CA GLN A 57 22.23 8.78 -6.63
C GLN A 57 21.19 9.90 -6.60
N GLU A 58 21.09 10.65 -5.50
CA GLU A 58 20.23 11.83 -5.36
C GLU A 58 20.57 12.90 -6.40
N MET A 59 21.86 13.16 -6.61
CA MET A 59 22.31 14.15 -7.60
C MET A 59 22.02 13.70 -9.04
N ILE A 60 22.16 12.40 -9.34
CA ILE A 60 21.75 11.82 -10.64
C ILE A 60 20.22 11.88 -10.79
N ALA A 61 19.46 11.62 -9.74
CA ALA A 61 18.00 11.75 -9.75
C ALA A 61 17.56 13.19 -10.04
N LEU A 62 18.23 14.17 -9.44
CA LEU A 62 18.01 15.59 -9.69
C LEU A 62 18.32 15.95 -11.15
N LEU A 63 19.46 15.48 -11.70
CA LEU A 63 19.75 15.66 -13.14
C LEU A 63 18.65 15.10 -14.03
N LEU A 64 18.13 13.91 -13.73
CA LEU A 64 17.05 13.32 -14.51
C LEU A 64 15.78 14.19 -14.47
N GLY A 65 15.46 14.77 -13.31
CA GLY A 65 14.36 15.72 -13.16
C GLY A 65 14.57 16.99 -14.00
N LEU A 66 15.74 17.61 -13.91
CA LEU A 66 16.06 18.80 -14.71
C LEU A 66 16.07 18.51 -16.22
N GLU A 67 16.56 17.35 -16.64
CA GLU A 67 16.50 16.92 -18.05
C GLU A 67 15.04 16.77 -18.53
N GLU A 68 14.15 16.25 -17.70
CA GLU A 68 12.71 16.16 -18.00
C GLU A 68 12.07 17.54 -18.12
N GLU A 69 12.38 18.46 -17.19
CA GLU A 69 11.91 19.84 -17.23
C GLU A 69 12.41 20.60 -18.47
N LEU A 70 13.68 20.43 -18.82
CA LEU A 70 14.27 21.04 -20.02
C LEU A 70 13.57 20.57 -21.31
N ILE A 71 13.28 19.27 -21.41
CA ILE A 71 12.59 18.71 -22.56
C ILE A 71 11.16 19.22 -22.62
N GLY A 72 10.45 19.22 -21.50
CA GLY A 72 9.09 19.76 -21.43
C GLY A 72 9.03 21.25 -21.79
N ALA A 73 9.99 22.06 -21.34
CA ALA A 73 10.08 23.48 -21.68
C ALA A 73 10.36 23.69 -23.18
N ARG A 74 11.28 22.92 -23.77
CA ARG A 74 11.59 22.96 -25.21
C ARG A 74 10.43 22.49 -26.08
N GLU A 75 9.70 21.45 -25.66
CA GLU A 75 8.51 20.98 -26.38
C GLU A 75 7.37 21.99 -26.33
N ARG A 76 7.12 22.63 -25.17
CA ARG A 76 6.18 23.75 -25.07
C ARG A 76 6.55 24.89 -26.00
N LEU A 77 7.82 25.27 -26.01
CA LEU A 77 8.33 26.33 -26.89
C LEU A 77 8.09 25.97 -28.37
N ARG A 78 8.40 24.73 -28.79
CA ARG A 78 8.10 24.26 -30.14
C ARG A 78 6.60 24.25 -30.45
N ALA A 79 5.76 23.85 -29.51
CA ALA A 79 4.31 23.83 -29.68
C ALA A 79 3.76 25.24 -29.92
N ILE A 80 4.20 26.23 -29.13
CA ILE A 80 3.77 27.62 -29.28
C ILE A 80 4.35 28.25 -30.57
N GLN A 81 5.55 27.85 -30.98
CA GLN A 81 6.11 28.28 -32.27
C GLN A 81 5.39 27.65 -33.48
N ALA A 82 4.86 26.44 -33.33
CA ALA A 82 4.11 25.75 -34.37
C ALA A 82 2.68 26.30 -34.53
N THR A 83 2.10 26.93 -33.50
CA THR A 83 0.80 27.61 -33.65
C THR A 83 0.95 28.83 -34.55
N ARG A 84 0.06 28.97 -35.52
CA ARG A 84 0.06 30.11 -36.44
C ARG A 84 -0.08 31.40 -35.63
N SER A 85 0.78 32.40 -35.90
CA SER A 85 0.79 33.70 -35.22
C SER A 85 -0.60 34.37 -35.07
N ARG A 86 -1.53 34.14 -36.01
CA ARG A 86 -2.90 34.69 -35.96
C ARG A 86 -3.83 34.02 -34.93
N ALA A 87 -3.46 32.85 -34.40
CA ALA A 87 -4.23 32.10 -33.41
C ALA A 87 -3.57 32.12 -32.01
N GLN A 88 -2.45 32.84 -31.84
CA GLN A 88 -1.75 32.96 -30.57
C GLN A 88 -2.52 33.87 -29.62
N THR A 89 -2.74 33.38 -28.41
CA THR A 89 -3.37 34.14 -27.34
C THR A 89 -2.35 35.03 -26.65
N TYR A 90 -2.83 36.00 -25.87
CA TYR A 90 -1.97 36.84 -25.03
C TYR A 90 -1.15 36.01 -24.02
N ALA A 91 -1.71 34.90 -23.54
CA ALA A 91 -1.01 33.94 -22.67
C ALA A 91 0.16 33.27 -23.41
N ASP A 92 -0.06 32.81 -24.64
CA ASP A 92 1.00 32.19 -25.47
C ASP A 92 2.17 33.16 -25.72
N ASN A 93 1.88 34.44 -25.88
CA ASN A 93 2.92 35.45 -26.12
C ASN A 93 3.74 35.75 -24.85
N ASN A 94 3.09 35.78 -23.68
CA ASN A 94 3.80 35.87 -22.39
C ASN A 94 4.67 34.64 -22.13
N ASP A 95 4.17 33.45 -22.47
CA ASP A 95 4.93 32.20 -22.35
C ASP A 95 6.14 32.18 -23.30
N LEU A 96 6.01 32.69 -24.53
CA LEU A 96 7.15 32.85 -25.46
C LEU A 96 8.25 33.76 -24.91
N MET A 97 7.90 34.77 -24.12
CA MET A 97 8.85 35.69 -23.51
C MET A 97 9.51 35.08 -22.26
N ALA A 98 8.77 34.31 -21.47
CA ALA A 98 9.26 33.72 -20.22
C ALA A 98 10.02 32.39 -20.42
N LEU A 99 9.55 31.52 -21.33
CA LEU A 99 10.10 30.18 -21.53
C LEU A 99 11.61 30.16 -21.89
N PRO A 100 12.13 31.04 -22.75
CA PRO A 100 13.57 31.07 -23.05
C PRO A 100 14.43 31.33 -21.81
N ALA A 101 13.98 32.18 -20.90
CA ALA A 101 14.69 32.42 -19.63
C ALA A 101 14.65 31.15 -18.74
N THR A 102 13.48 30.51 -18.61
CA THR A 102 13.39 29.25 -17.85
C THR A 102 14.24 28.11 -18.44
N VAL A 103 14.39 28.06 -19.77
CA VAL A 103 15.27 27.09 -20.44
C VAL A 103 16.72 27.36 -20.09
N ALA A 104 17.16 28.63 -20.12
CA ALA A 104 18.51 29.00 -19.74
C ALA A 104 18.80 28.70 -18.26
N ASP A 105 17.85 28.98 -17.36
CA ASP A 105 17.97 28.69 -15.93
C ASP A 105 18.12 27.18 -15.65
N VAL A 106 17.33 26.35 -16.34
CA VAL A 106 17.42 24.88 -16.21
C VAL A 106 18.73 24.35 -16.80
N GLU A 107 19.19 24.92 -17.93
CA GLU A 107 20.50 24.57 -18.52
C GLU A 107 21.67 24.91 -17.58
N GLU A 108 21.64 26.07 -16.94
CA GLU A 108 22.65 26.47 -15.93
C GLU A 108 22.66 25.51 -14.74
N GLN A 109 21.47 25.12 -14.24
CA GLN A 109 21.36 24.14 -13.15
C GLN A 109 21.89 22.76 -13.56
N ILE A 110 21.62 22.31 -14.78
CA ILE A 110 22.16 21.05 -15.32
C ILE A 110 23.69 21.12 -15.37
N GLU A 111 24.27 22.23 -15.83
CA GLU A 111 25.72 22.41 -15.87
C GLU A 111 26.34 22.46 -14.46
N GLY A 112 25.71 23.17 -13.52
CA GLY A 112 26.14 23.22 -12.12
C GLY A 112 26.14 21.84 -11.45
N VAL A 113 25.11 21.03 -11.71
CA VAL A 113 25.00 19.69 -11.16
C VAL A 113 25.95 18.71 -11.85
N ALA A 114 26.12 18.82 -13.17
CA ALA A 114 27.05 17.99 -13.95
C ALA A 114 28.52 18.27 -13.58
N THR A 115 28.88 19.54 -13.35
CA THR A 115 30.21 19.94 -12.88
C THR A 115 30.48 19.46 -11.45
N ALA A 116 29.49 19.54 -10.55
CA ALA A 116 29.59 18.96 -9.21
C ALA A 116 29.83 17.45 -9.27
N LEU A 117 29.08 16.71 -10.10
CA LEU A 117 29.27 15.28 -10.33
C LEU A 117 30.62 14.92 -10.98
N GLY A 118 31.16 15.81 -11.82
CA GLY A 118 32.46 15.69 -12.48
C GLY A 118 33.66 16.17 -11.62
N GLY A 119 33.42 16.70 -10.42
CA GLY A 119 34.44 17.23 -9.54
C GLY A 119 35.44 16.15 -9.05
N PRO A 120 36.67 16.54 -8.68
CA PRO A 120 37.69 15.60 -8.19
C PRO A 120 37.24 14.84 -6.93
N ALA A 121 36.42 15.46 -6.07
CA ALA A 121 35.82 14.82 -4.90
C ALA A 121 34.88 13.66 -5.29
N PHE A 122 34.03 13.83 -6.31
CA PHE A 122 33.12 12.78 -6.78
C PHE A 122 33.80 11.71 -7.64
N ARG A 123 34.86 12.07 -8.38
CA ARG A 123 35.72 11.12 -9.10
C ARG A 123 36.44 10.14 -8.16
N ALA A 124 36.88 10.61 -7.00
CA ALA A 124 37.50 9.76 -5.98
C ALA A 124 36.49 8.83 -5.28
N LEU A 125 35.25 9.31 -5.07
CA LEU A 125 34.17 8.53 -4.43
C LEU A 125 33.62 7.38 -5.29
N ALA A 126 33.69 7.49 -6.61
CA ALA A 126 33.09 6.52 -7.53
C ALA A 126 33.96 5.31 -7.83
N GLY A 127 35.24 5.30 -7.43
CA GLY A 127 36.24 4.43 -8.04
C GLY A 127 36.41 4.83 -9.51
N ALA A 128 37.58 5.33 -9.87
CA ALA A 128 37.89 5.86 -11.18
C ALA A 128 37.17 5.12 -12.35
N THR A 129 36.38 5.89 -13.11
CA THR A 129 36.08 5.67 -14.53
C THR A 129 35.30 4.41 -14.92
N ASP A 130 34.00 4.34 -14.60
CA ASP A 130 33.10 3.59 -15.48
C ASP A 130 31.90 4.47 -15.86
N SER A 131 32.00 5.12 -17.03
CA SER A 131 30.84 5.73 -17.71
C SER A 131 29.68 4.73 -17.81
N LYS A 132 30.00 3.44 -17.91
CA LYS A 132 29.08 2.31 -17.89
C LYS A 132 28.32 2.18 -16.56
N THR A 133 28.99 2.23 -15.41
CA THR A 133 28.32 2.09 -14.09
C THR A 133 27.44 3.31 -13.80
N ASN A 134 27.90 4.52 -14.17
CA ASN A 134 27.06 5.73 -14.06
C ASN A 134 25.79 5.63 -14.93
N ALA A 135 25.90 5.09 -16.15
CA ALA A 135 24.75 4.90 -17.01
C ALA A 135 23.78 3.83 -16.46
N LEU A 136 24.30 2.74 -15.88
CA LEU A 136 23.49 1.73 -15.19
C LEU A 136 22.77 2.29 -13.95
N ILE A 137 23.45 3.11 -13.15
CA ILE A 137 22.85 3.80 -12.00
C ILE A 137 21.73 4.74 -12.47
N ALA A 138 21.96 5.53 -13.53
CA ALA A 138 20.95 6.41 -14.09
C ALA A 138 19.72 5.63 -14.61
N ILE A 139 19.92 4.48 -15.25
CA ILE A 139 18.84 3.58 -15.67
C ILE A 139 18.08 3.03 -14.48
N SER A 140 18.76 2.60 -13.41
CA SER A 140 18.15 2.08 -12.19
C SER A 140 17.28 3.14 -11.49
N ILE A 141 17.77 4.38 -11.41
CA ILE A 141 17.01 5.51 -10.87
C ILE A 141 15.81 5.84 -11.76
N ALA A 142 15.99 5.90 -13.09
CA ALA A 142 14.88 6.14 -14.02
C ALA A 142 13.80 5.04 -13.92
N ARG A 143 14.20 3.77 -13.75
CA ARG A 143 13.27 2.66 -13.50
C ARG A 143 12.53 2.81 -12.18
N SER A 144 13.22 3.29 -11.13
CA SER A 144 12.61 3.56 -9.83
C SER A 144 11.55 4.66 -9.91
N ASN A 145 11.86 5.76 -10.61
CA ASN A 145 10.90 6.84 -10.86
C ASN A 145 9.68 6.35 -11.67
N LEU A 146 9.91 5.43 -12.61
CA LEU A 146 8.84 4.77 -13.38
C LEU A 146 7.95 3.90 -12.48
N TYR A 147 8.54 3.15 -11.54
CA TYR A 147 7.80 2.35 -10.56
C TYR A 147 6.91 3.24 -9.68
N GLU A 148 7.45 4.33 -9.14
CA GLU A 148 6.68 5.28 -8.32
C GLU A 148 5.50 5.88 -9.10
N ALA A 149 5.71 6.23 -10.37
CA ALA A 149 4.63 6.70 -11.24
C ALA A 149 3.56 5.62 -11.46
N LYS A 150 3.96 4.35 -11.62
CA LYS A 150 3.04 3.22 -11.77
C LYS A 150 2.22 2.97 -10.51
N VAL A 151 2.84 2.98 -9.34
CA VAL A 151 2.14 2.89 -8.04
C VAL A 151 1.13 4.03 -7.90
N GLY A 152 1.55 5.26 -8.20
CA GLY A 152 0.66 6.42 -8.17
C GLY A 152 -0.53 6.32 -9.13
N LEU A 153 -0.38 5.66 -10.28
CA LEU A 153 -1.49 5.36 -11.20
C LEU A 153 -2.45 4.31 -10.61
N ILE A 154 -1.92 3.20 -10.08
CA ILE A 154 -2.73 2.13 -9.47
C ILE A 154 -3.52 2.67 -8.27
N GLU A 155 -2.89 3.42 -7.38
CA GLU A 155 -3.56 4.06 -6.25
C GLU A 155 -4.70 4.98 -6.71
N SER A 156 -4.47 5.73 -7.79
CA SER A 156 -5.47 6.66 -8.33
C SER A 156 -6.65 5.92 -8.96
N ARG A 157 -6.41 4.76 -9.59
CA ARG A 157 -7.47 3.84 -10.04
C ARG A 157 -8.26 3.29 -8.86
N LEU A 158 -7.58 2.83 -7.81
CA LEU A 158 -8.23 2.30 -6.61
C LEU A 158 -9.09 3.36 -5.91
N ARG A 159 -8.60 4.60 -5.80
CA ARG A 159 -9.37 5.73 -5.25
C ARG A 159 -10.60 6.06 -6.07
N ARG A 160 -10.57 5.91 -7.40
CA ARG A 160 -11.76 6.04 -8.25
C ARG A 160 -12.80 4.97 -7.92
N HIS A 161 -12.38 3.71 -7.78
CA HIS A 161 -13.28 2.61 -7.43
C HIS A 161 -13.88 2.75 -6.02
N HIS A 162 -13.13 3.27 -5.04
CA HIS A 162 -13.61 3.42 -3.67
C HIS A 162 -14.46 4.68 -3.46
N ASN A 163 -14.23 5.75 -4.22
CA ASN A 163 -14.93 7.02 -4.08
C ASN A 163 -15.86 7.26 -5.28
N THR A 164 -16.99 6.56 -5.31
CA THR A 164 -18.04 6.61 -6.35
C THR A 164 -18.99 7.80 -6.23
N GLY A 165 -18.86 8.66 -5.21
CA GLY A 165 -19.71 9.84 -5.08
C GLY A 165 -19.53 10.84 -6.25
N GLN A 166 -20.64 11.28 -6.85
CA GLN A 166 -20.72 12.17 -8.03
C GLN A 166 -19.79 13.40 -7.95
N ARG A 167 -19.63 14.01 -6.76
CA ARG A 167 -18.79 15.21 -6.55
C ARG A 167 -17.28 14.96 -6.68
N HIS A 168 -16.82 13.74 -6.41
CA HIS A 168 -15.40 13.37 -6.45
C HIS A 168 -14.98 12.67 -7.76
N ALA A 169 -15.93 12.22 -8.57
CA ALA A 169 -15.67 11.53 -9.84
C ALA A 169 -14.82 12.37 -10.82
N GLN A 170 -15.19 13.64 -11.04
CA GLN A 170 -14.46 14.54 -11.94
C GLN A 170 -13.03 14.84 -11.46
N TYR A 171 -12.85 15.04 -10.15
CA TYR A 171 -11.53 15.27 -9.56
C TYR A 171 -10.64 14.03 -9.72
N ASN A 172 -11.17 12.84 -9.42
CA ASN A 172 -10.47 11.58 -9.56
C ASN A 172 -10.10 11.28 -11.02
N ALA A 173 -10.98 11.59 -11.98
CA ALA A 173 -10.69 11.45 -13.41
C ALA A 173 -9.55 12.37 -13.87
N ARG A 174 -9.55 13.64 -13.45
CA ARG A 174 -8.45 14.57 -13.73
C ARG A 174 -7.13 14.11 -13.11
N GLN A 175 -7.17 13.57 -11.88
CA GLN A 175 -5.98 13.00 -11.24
C GLN A 175 -5.47 11.77 -12.00
N LEU A 176 -6.36 10.89 -12.45
CA LEU A 176 -6.00 9.71 -13.24
C LEU A 176 -5.32 10.09 -14.56
N SER A 177 -5.87 11.08 -15.28
CA SER A 177 -5.27 11.61 -16.51
C SER A 177 -3.86 12.16 -16.24
N LYS A 178 -3.68 12.97 -15.18
CA LYS A 178 -2.37 13.48 -14.77
C LYS A 178 -1.38 12.39 -14.42
N LYS A 179 -1.80 11.35 -13.69
CA LYS A 179 -0.93 10.22 -13.32
C LYS A 179 -0.58 9.35 -14.53
N THR A 180 -1.49 9.19 -15.47
CA THR A 180 -1.24 8.50 -16.74
C THR A 180 -0.22 9.27 -17.58
N ALA A 181 -0.35 10.59 -17.69
CA ALA A 181 0.62 11.43 -18.37
C ALA A 181 2.01 11.38 -17.70
N ASN A 182 2.07 11.42 -16.37
CA ASN A 182 3.33 11.29 -15.63
C ASN A 182 4.02 9.95 -15.90
N LEU A 183 3.26 8.84 -15.91
CA LEU A 183 3.82 7.52 -16.23
C LEU A 183 4.45 7.50 -17.64
N ARG A 184 3.80 8.12 -18.63
CA ARG A 184 4.35 8.24 -19.99
C ARG A 184 5.67 9.02 -20.02
N VAL A 185 5.74 10.15 -19.31
CA VAL A 185 6.97 10.96 -19.22
C VAL A 185 8.11 10.14 -18.58
N LYS A 186 7.85 9.49 -17.45
CA LYS A 186 8.86 8.65 -16.77
C LYS A 186 9.31 7.47 -17.64
N TYR A 187 8.39 6.87 -18.41
CA TYR A 187 8.73 5.81 -19.36
C TYR A 187 9.64 6.32 -20.47
N GLN A 188 9.35 7.49 -21.06
CA GLN A 188 10.20 8.10 -22.08
C GLN A 188 11.59 8.45 -21.53
N THR A 189 11.70 8.86 -20.27
CA THR A 189 13.01 9.06 -19.62
C THR A 189 13.77 7.74 -19.50
N TYR A 190 13.12 6.68 -19.03
CA TYR A 190 13.72 5.34 -18.95
C TYR A 190 14.18 4.85 -20.33
N GLU A 191 13.31 4.93 -21.33
CA GLU A 191 13.59 4.54 -22.71
C GLU A 191 14.80 5.29 -23.27
N ARG A 192 14.86 6.62 -23.14
CA ARG A 192 16.00 7.42 -23.60
C ARG A 192 17.32 6.99 -22.95
N LYS A 193 17.31 6.69 -21.64
CA LYS A 193 18.52 6.23 -20.94
C LYS A 193 18.94 4.83 -21.37
N VAL A 194 18.00 3.91 -21.57
CA VAL A 194 18.29 2.55 -22.06
C VAL A 194 18.82 2.59 -23.49
N LEU A 195 18.18 3.34 -24.39
CA LEU A 195 18.65 3.49 -25.77
C LEU A 195 20.05 4.09 -25.83
N LYS A 196 20.31 5.15 -25.04
CA LYS A 196 21.65 5.74 -24.93
C LYS A 196 22.69 4.74 -24.42
N TYR A 197 22.32 3.91 -23.45
CA TYR A 197 23.22 2.86 -22.96
C TYR A 197 23.50 1.79 -24.02
N HIS A 198 22.49 1.37 -24.80
CA HIS A 198 22.67 0.44 -25.89
C HIS A 198 23.55 1.01 -27.02
N THR A 199 23.48 2.32 -27.30
CA THR A 199 24.35 2.97 -28.28
C THR A 199 25.78 3.12 -27.78
N ASP A 200 25.95 3.53 -26.52
CA ASP A 200 27.26 3.82 -25.95
C ASP A 200 28.03 2.53 -25.60
N PHE A 201 27.33 1.43 -25.29
CA PHE A 201 27.90 0.16 -24.86
C PHE A 201 27.35 -1.06 -25.63
N PRO A 202 27.62 -1.19 -26.94
CA PRO A 202 27.02 -2.22 -27.80
C PRO A 202 27.42 -3.66 -27.45
N ARG A 203 28.52 -3.85 -26.70
CA ARG A 203 29.03 -5.17 -26.25
C ARG A 203 28.60 -5.54 -24.82
N ALA A 204 27.86 -4.68 -24.12
CA ALA A 204 27.39 -4.95 -22.77
C ALA A 204 26.05 -5.70 -22.77
N THR A 205 25.72 -6.35 -21.65
CA THR A 205 24.41 -6.99 -21.44
C THR A 205 23.28 -5.99 -21.68
N ARG A 206 22.30 -6.39 -22.48
CA ARG A 206 21.17 -5.50 -22.82
C ARG A 206 20.22 -5.39 -21.64
N VAL A 207 20.02 -4.15 -21.20
CA VAL A 207 18.95 -3.81 -20.26
C VAL A 207 17.58 -4.01 -20.92
N GLN A 208 16.63 -4.59 -20.18
CA GLN A 208 15.25 -4.80 -20.63
C GLN A 208 14.54 -3.47 -20.95
N LEU A 209 13.84 -3.43 -22.10
CA LEU A 209 13.00 -2.31 -22.53
C LEU A 209 11.62 -2.83 -22.93
N PRO A 210 10.71 -3.07 -21.96
CA PRO A 210 9.34 -3.48 -22.25
C PRO A 210 8.58 -2.32 -22.90
N GLU A 211 7.60 -2.62 -23.77
CA GLU A 211 6.76 -1.60 -24.39
C GLU A 211 5.87 -0.90 -23.34
N LEU A 212 5.58 0.40 -23.55
CA LEU A 212 4.73 1.20 -22.66
C LEU A 212 3.38 0.52 -22.35
N GLY A 213 2.72 -0.06 -23.35
CA GLY A 213 1.45 -0.77 -23.17
C GLY A 213 1.57 -1.93 -22.18
N PHE A 214 2.67 -2.69 -22.27
CA PHE A 214 2.99 -3.76 -21.34
C PHE A 214 3.27 -3.23 -19.93
N VAL A 215 4.08 -2.17 -19.78
CA VAL A 215 4.34 -1.52 -18.48
C VAL A 215 3.06 -1.01 -17.81
N MET A 216 2.10 -0.50 -18.59
CA MET A 216 0.80 -0.04 -18.09
C MET A 216 -0.06 -1.18 -17.53
N GLN A 217 0.12 -2.40 -18.00
CA GLN A 217 -0.62 -3.60 -17.55
C GLN A 217 0.17 -4.49 -16.58
N MET A 218 1.49 -4.33 -16.54
CA MET A 218 2.41 -5.09 -15.71
C MET A 218 2.05 -5.03 -14.22
N SER A 219 2.12 -6.18 -13.54
CA SER A 219 1.95 -6.30 -12.09
C SER A 219 3.10 -5.61 -11.35
N LEU A 220 2.86 -5.15 -10.12
CA LEU A 220 3.92 -4.60 -9.25
C LEU A 220 4.91 -5.69 -8.77
N GLU A 221 4.49 -6.95 -8.81
CA GLU A 221 5.30 -8.11 -8.42
C GLU A 221 6.24 -8.60 -9.54
N ASP A 222 6.16 -7.98 -10.73
CA ASP A 222 6.94 -8.38 -11.89
C ASP A 222 8.46 -8.28 -11.62
N ALA A 223 9.21 -9.23 -12.20
CA ALA A 223 10.66 -9.29 -12.13
C ALA A 223 11.32 -7.95 -12.54
N PHE A 224 10.75 -7.25 -13.53
CA PHE A 224 11.21 -5.97 -14.04
C PHE A 224 11.42 -4.90 -12.96
N TRP A 225 10.51 -4.81 -11.97
CA TRP A 225 10.55 -3.77 -10.94
C TRP A 225 11.62 -3.97 -9.87
N ASN A 226 12.27 -5.13 -9.86
CA ASN A 226 13.18 -5.46 -8.77
C ASN A 226 14.45 -4.59 -8.81
N ARG A 227 14.62 -3.87 -7.68
CA ARG A 227 15.82 -3.21 -7.11
C ARG A 227 17.16 -3.90 -7.28
N GLY A 228 17.16 -5.17 -7.65
CA GLY A 228 18.38 -5.94 -7.73
C GLY A 228 19.29 -5.33 -8.79
N GLU A 229 20.27 -4.55 -8.35
CA GLU A 229 21.64 -4.81 -8.76
C GLU A 229 21.85 -6.31 -8.55
N VAL A 230 21.42 -7.09 -9.54
CA VAL A 230 21.86 -8.45 -9.67
C VAL A 230 23.29 -8.23 -10.13
N ASN A 231 24.23 -8.33 -9.19
CA ASN A 231 25.53 -8.85 -9.54
C ASN A 231 25.24 -10.21 -10.17
N GLU A 232 24.97 -10.24 -11.49
CA GLU A 232 24.79 -11.46 -12.26
C GLU A 232 26.05 -12.34 -12.10
N ASP A 233 27.17 -11.70 -11.78
CA ASP A 233 28.45 -12.32 -11.47
C ASP A 233 28.47 -13.15 -10.16
N GLU A 234 27.56 -12.91 -9.19
CA GLU A 234 27.61 -13.60 -7.87
C GLU A 234 26.75 -14.86 -7.76
N LEU A 235 25.81 -15.13 -8.67
CA LEU A 235 24.84 -16.22 -8.47
C LEU A 235 24.89 -17.40 -9.45
N GLY A 236 25.77 -17.36 -10.47
CA GLY A 236 26.01 -18.49 -11.36
C GLY A 236 24.72 -19.13 -11.91
N GLU A 237 24.75 -20.43 -12.16
CA GLU A 237 23.67 -21.22 -12.78
C GLU A 237 22.43 -21.43 -11.88
N HIS A 238 22.40 -20.87 -10.66
CA HIS A 238 21.37 -21.15 -9.64
C HIS A 238 20.68 -19.90 -9.05
N ALA A 239 20.80 -18.75 -9.72
CA ALA A 239 20.21 -17.48 -9.28
C ALA A 239 18.71 -17.57 -8.95
N ASP A 240 17.93 -18.25 -9.79
CA ASP A 240 16.49 -18.40 -9.61
C ASP A 240 16.14 -19.23 -8.36
N LYS A 241 16.94 -20.25 -8.04
CA LYS A 241 16.76 -21.10 -6.86
C LYS A 241 17.10 -20.35 -5.58
N PHE A 242 18.18 -19.55 -5.59
CA PHE A 242 18.53 -18.72 -4.43
C PHE A 242 17.49 -17.64 -4.19
N ARG A 243 16.94 -17.05 -5.24
CA ARG A 243 15.82 -16.10 -5.13
C ARG A 243 14.58 -16.76 -4.53
N ALA A 244 14.15 -17.88 -5.10
CA ALA A 244 13.00 -18.62 -4.59
C ALA A 244 13.18 -19.04 -3.12
N GLY A 245 14.40 -19.44 -2.72
CA GLY A 245 14.72 -19.76 -1.33
C GLY A 245 14.67 -18.55 -0.39
N ILE A 246 15.22 -17.40 -0.80
CA ILE A 246 15.11 -16.14 -0.04
C ILE A 246 13.64 -15.75 0.12
N ASP A 247 12.88 -15.70 -0.98
CA ASP A 247 11.48 -15.29 -0.97
C ASP A 247 10.64 -16.23 -0.08
N ALA A 248 10.87 -17.54 -0.17
CA ALA A 248 10.19 -18.53 0.65
C ALA A 248 10.56 -18.44 2.14
N THR A 249 11.83 -18.20 2.50
CA THR A 249 12.22 -18.01 3.91
C THR A 249 11.63 -16.74 4.52
N LEU A 250 11.61 -15.63 3.76
CA LEU A 250 10.99 -14.39 4.21
C LEU A 250 9.47 -14.54 4.37
N LEU A 251 8.82 -15.20 3.42
CA LEU A 251 7.38 -15.46 3.45
C LEU A 251 6.99 -16.43 4.58
N GLN A 252 7.82 -17.45 4.85
CA GLN A 252 7.63 -18.34 6.00
C GLN A 252 7.69 -17.54 7.31
N ARG A 253 8.69 -16.67 7.46
CA ARG A 253 8.85 -15.86 8.67
C ARG A 253 7.70 -14.86 8.84
N SER A 254 7.33 -14.13 7.79
CA SER A 254 6.25 -13.15 7.85
C SER A 254 4.91 -13.82 8.14
N ALA A 255 4.60 -14.96 7.50
CA ALA A 255 3.37 -15.71 7.76
C ALA A 255 3.29 -16.22 9.20
N LEU A 256 4.40 -16.70 9.79
CA LEU A 256 4.44 -17.09 11.20
C LEU A 256 4.24 -15.89 12.15
N GLU A 257 4.82 -14.73 11.83
CA GLU A 257 4.61 -13.49 12.60
C GLU A 257 3.16 -12.97 12.46
N GLU A 258 2.56 -13.05 11.26
CA GLU A 258 1.15 -12.74 11.01
C GLU A 258 0.23 -13.64 11.84
N LEU A 259 0.47 -14.96 11.87
CA LEU A 259 -0.31 -15.89 12.70
C LEU A 259 -0.21 -15.54 14.19
N ARG A 260 1.00 -15.24 14.70
CA ARG A 260 1.18 -14.79 16.08
C ARG A 260 0.49 -13.47 16.36
N ARG A 261 0.44 -12.56 15.38
CA ARG A 261 -0.26 -11.29 15.51
C ARG A 261 -1.76 -11.49 15.58
N ILE A 262 -2.35 -12.28 14.68
CA ILE A 262 -3.77 -12.66 14.71
C ILE A 262 -4.09 -13.30 16.06
N ALA A 263 -3.26 -14.22 16.53
CA ALA A 263 -3.41 -14.86 17.84
C ALA A 263 -3.46 -13.86 19.01
N ARG A 264 -2.62 -12.82 18.99
CA ARG A 264 -2.63 -11.74 20.00
C ARG A 264 -3.86 -10.85 19.87
N GLU A 265 -4.22 -10.47 18.65
CA GLU A 265 -5.38 -9.61 18.39
C GLU A 265 -6.68 -10.30 18.83
N VAL A 266 -6.86 -11.60 18.55
CA VAL A 266 -8.02 -12.38 19.02
C VAL A 266 -8.12 -12.36 20.56
N ARG A 267 -7.01 -12.61 21.26
CA ARG A 267 -6.96 -12.57 22.73
C ARG A 267 -7.24 -11.17 23.29
N GLN A 268 -6.71 -10.14 22.65
CA GLN A 268 -6.99 -8.75 23.01
C GLN A 268 -8.46 -8.39 22.80
N MET A 269 -9.08 -8.86 21.71
CA MET A 269 -10.49 -8.61 21.41
C MET A 269 -11.41 -9.31 22.41
N ILE A 270 -11.10 -10.56 22.78
CA ILE A 270 -11.83 -11.29 23.82
C ILE A 270 -11.64 -10.61 25.18
N GLY A 271 -10.40 -10.26 25.55
CA GLY A 271 -10.09 -9.56 26.79
C GLY A 271 -10.81 -8.21 26.89
N TRP A 272 -10.79 -7.40 25.82
CA TRP A 272 -11.52 -6.15 25.74
C TRP A 272 -13.02 -6.35 25.91
N ALA A 273 -13.59 -7.36 25.26
CA ALA A 273 -15.02 -7.62 25.36
C ALA A 273 -15.42 -8.07 26.77
N ASN A 274 -14.58 -8.84 27.45
CA ASN A 274 -14.77 -9.21 28.85
C ASN A 274 -14.72 -8.00 29.77
N GLU A 275 -13.69 -7.14 29.65
CA GLU A 275 -13.60 -5.90 30.43
C GLU A 275 -14.79 -4.97 30.16
N TYR A 276 -15.22 -4.85 28.91
CA TYR A 276 -16.35 -4.03 28.53
C TYR A 276 -17.65 -4.59 29.11
N HIS A 277 -17.83 -5.92 29.13
CA HIS A 277 -18.96 -6.57 29.78
C HIS A 277 -19.00 -6.26 31.29
N GLU A 278 -17.88 -6.36 32.00
CA GLU A 278 -17.80 -6.00 33.42
C GLU A 278 -18.18 -4.53 33.67
N ARG A 279 -17.82 -3.62 32.75
CA ARG A 279 -18.25 -2.21 32.81
C ARG A 279 -19.76 -2.03 32.59
N ILE A 280 -20.36 -2.78 31.66
CA ILE A 280 -21.82 -2.76 31.46
C ILE A 280 -22.53 -3.28 32.71
N MET A 281 -22.03 -4.37 33.30
CA MET A 281 -22.64 -5.00 34.47
C MET A 281 -22.50 -4.14 35.71
N SER A 282 -21.35 -3.52 35.97
CA SER A 282 -21.19 -2.54 37.05
C SER A 282 -22.05 -1.29 36.85
N PHE A 283 -22.26 -0.83 35.61
CA PHE A 283 -23.21 0.26 35.35
C PHE A 283 -24.65 -0.16 35.64
N LYS A 284 -25.02 -1.41 35.36
CA LYS A 284 -26.32 -1.98 35.72
C LYS A 284 -26.53 -2.02 37.24
N THR A 285 -25.55 -2.53 37.99
CA THR A 285 -25.66 -2.61 39.46
C THR A 285 -25.79 -1.23 40.09
N GLN A 286 -25.07 -0.21 39.60
CA GLN A 286 -25.21 1.17 40.07
C GLN A 286 -26.63 1.75 39.83
N ILE A 287 -27.28 1.38 38.73
CA ILE A 287 -28.67 1.80 38.46
C ILE A 287 -29.64 1.10 39.44
N GLU A 288 -29.39 -0.16 39.76
CA GLU A 288 -30.22 -0.98 40.66
C GLU A 288 -30.03 -0.60 42.14
N GLU A 289 -28.80 -0.32 42.59
CA GLU A 289 -28.47 0.17 43.92
C GLU A 289 -29.06 1.58 44.17
N GLY A 290 -29.02 2.44 43.15
CA GLY A 290 -29.67 3.75 43.20
C GLY A 290 -31.19 3.68 43.35
N LYS A 291 -31.82 2.56 43.00
CA LYS A 291 -33.25 2.29 43.20
C LYS A 291 -33.55 1.83 44.63
N ASN A 292 -32.61 1.13 45.27
CA ASN A 292 -32.77 0.62 46.63
C ASN A 292 -32.56 1.73 47.67
N ASN A 293 -31.63 2.66 47.42
CA ASN A 293 -31.37 3.79 48.31
C ASN A 293 -32.43 4.91 48.22
N SER A 294 -33.10 5.07 47.07
CA SER A 294 -34.15 6.09 46.89
C SER A 294 -35.49 5.71 47.53
N ASN A 295 -35.73 4.43 47.81
CA ASN A 295 -36.96 4.01 48.50
C ASN A 295 -37.00 4.42 49.99
N LEU A 296 -35.89 4.98 50.52
CA LEU A 296 -35.73 5.40 51.92
C LEU A 296 -35.72 6.93 52.12
N ALA A 297 -35.58 7.73 51.06
CA ALA A 297 -35.59 9.19 51.12
C ALA A 297 -36.46 9.75 50.00
N GLY A 298 -37.40 10.64 50.33
CA GLY A 298 -38.35 11.24 49.37
C GLY A 298 -37.64 11.77 48.13
N ASP A 299 -37.90 11.12 46.98
CA ASP A 299 -37.22 11.37 45.72
C ASP A 299 -37.52 12.78 45.17
N SER A 300 -36.48 13.55 44.88
CA SER A 300 -36.55 14.74 44.04
C SER A 300 -36.88 14.34 42.59
N GLU A 301 -37.73 15.11 41.90
CA GLU A 301 -38.12 14.90 40.49
C GLU A 301 -36.89 14.82 39.55
N ASN A 302 -35.80 15.52 39.92
CA ASN A 302 -34.53 15.50 39.20
C ASN A 302 -33.80 14.14 39.29
N ASP A 303 -33.92 13.43 40.41
CA ASP A 303 -33.28 12.13 40.61
C ASP A 303 -34.00 11.02 39.81
N ALA A 304 -35.33 11.10 39.70
CA ALA A 304 -36.12 10.22 38.86
C ALA A 304 -35.80 10.39 37.35
N ALA A 305 -35.66 11.64 36.90
CA ALA A 305 -35.26 11.94 35.52
C ALA A 305 -33.83 11.45 35.22
N CYS A 306 -32.89 11.64 36.16
CA CYS A 306 -31.52 11.15 36.03
C CYS A 306 -31.46 9.62 35.92
N ARG A 307 -32.19 8.89 36.77
CA ARG A 307 -32.30 7.41 36.70
C ARG A 307 -32.87 6.93 35.36
N THR A 308 -33.88 7.62 34.85
CA THR A 308 -34.50 7.28 33.55
C THR A 308 -33.51 7.44 32.39
N ARG A 309 -32.69 8.50 32.39
CA ARG A 309 -31.60 8.69 31.41
C ARG A 309 -30.50 7.63 31.53
N LYS A 310 -30.09 7.27 32.75
CA LYS A 310 -29.09 6.19 32.94
C LYS A 310 -29.62 4.85 32.42
N ARG A 311 -30.91 4.56 32.61
CA ARG A 311 -31.55 3.34 32.11
C ARG A 311 -31.68 3.31 30.59
N SER A 312 -32.00 4.44 29.95
CA SER A 312 -32.01 4.51 28.49
C SER A 312 -30.60 4.35 27.90
N LEU A 313 -29.58 4.97 28.50
CA LEU A 313 -28.17 4.77 28.13
C LEU A 313 -27.74 3.31 28.26
N TYR A 314 -28.06 2.66 29.38
CA TYR A 314 -27.79 1.23 29.57
C TYR A 314 -28.42 0.40 28.45
N THR A 315 -29.68 0.69 28.09
CA THR A 315 -30.41 -0.06 27.06
C THR A 315 -29.80 0.12 25.67
N ILE A 316 -29.33 1.33 25.34
CA ILE A 316 -28.66 1.61 24.05
C ILE A 316 -27.31 0.89 23.98
N ILE A 317 -26.52 0.98 25.05
CA ILE A 317 -25.20 0.33 25.13
C ILE A 317 -25.36 -1.18 25.11
N SER A 318 -26.29 -1.74 25.89
CA SER A 318 -26.54 -3.19 25.93
C SER A 318 -26.96 -3.73 24.57
N ARG A 319 -27.86 -3.04 23.87
CA ARG A 319 -28.28 -3.37 22.49
C ARG A 319 -27.11 -3.38 21.51
N ARG A 320 -26.26 -2.36 21.54
CA ARG A 320 -25.12 -2.24 20.62
C ARG A 320 -24.07 -3.31 20.88
N SER A 321 -23.73 -3.53 22.15
CA SER A 321 -22.76 -4.55 22.56
C SER A 321 -23.28 -5.97 22.33
N CYS A 322 -24.55 -6.23 22.58
CA CYS A 322 -25.20 -7.51 22.31
C CYS A 322 -25.12 -7.87 20.82
N LYS A 323 -25.48 -6.93 19.91
CA LYS A 323 -25.33 -7.12 18.46
C LYS A 323 -23.89 -7.45 18.07
N LEU A 324 -22.93 -6.70 18.61
CA LEU A 324 -21.51 -6.88 18.31
C LEU A 324 -21.02 -8.27 18.76
N TRP A 325 -21.31 -8.66 20.00
CA TRP A 325 -20.84 -9.93 20.57
C TRP A 325 -21.56 -11.14 20.00
N LYS A 326 -22.80 -11.00 19.53
CA LYS A 326 -23.49 -12.05 18.75
C LYS A 326 -22.84 -12.32 17.40
N ASN A 327 -22.36 -11.28 16.73
CA ASN A 327 -21.61 -11.45 15.49
C ASN A 327 -20.23 -12.08 15.75
N TRP A 328 -19.62 -11.79 16.90
CA TRP A 328 -18.28 -12.27 17.25
C TRP A 328 -18.25 -13.64 17.94
N SER A 329 -19.37 -14.10 18.53
CA SER A 329 -19.38 -15.27 19.42
C SER A 329 -18.87 -16.54 18.75
N ARG A 330 -19.27 -16.78 17.50
CA ARG A 330 -18.83 -17.95 16.72
C ARG A 330 -17.38 -17.78 16.23
N ASP A 331 -17.07 -16.61 15.69
CA ASP A 331 -15.83 -16.41 14.95
C ASP A 331 -14.62 -16.23 15.90
N LEU A 332 -14.75 -15.49 17.00
CA LEU A 332 -13.66 -15.32 17.96
C LEU A 332 -13.33 -16.59 18.74
N HIS A 333 -14.35 -17.39 19.08
CA HIS A 333 -14.13 -18.66 19.76
C HIS A 333 -13.40 -19.66 18.85
N HIS A 334 -13.83 -19.76 17.59
CA HIS A 334 -13.15 -20.57 16.58
C HIS A 334 -11.69 -20.11 16.37
N GLU A 335 -11.46 -18.81 16.20
CA GLU A 335 -10.10 -18.26 15.98
C GLU A 335 -9.20 -18.41 17.23
N LEU A 336 -9.75 -18.38 18.45
CA LEU A 336 -8.98 -18.63 19.67
C LEU A 336 -8.49 -20.08 19.73
N GLN A 337 -9.37 -21.04 19.42
CA GLN A 337 -9.02 -22.46 19.38
C GLN A 337 -7.99 -22.76 18.28
N GLU A 338 -8.21 -22.21 17.09
CA GLU A 338 -7.31 -22.40 15.95
C GLU A 338 -5.93 -21.79 16.18
N THR A 339 -5.82 -20.68 16.91
CA THR A 339 -4.52 -20.00 17.18
C THR A 339 -3.87 -20.40 18.51
N ARG A 340 -4.39 -21.42 19.20
CA ARG A 340 -3.86 -21.89 20.50
C ARG A 340 -2.42 -22.39 20.41
N GLY A 341 -2.05 -22.99 19.27
CA GLY A 341 -0.69 -23.49 19.00
C GLY A 341 0.32 -22.43 18.56
N ASP A 342 -0.13 -21.22 18.18
CA ASP A 342 0.72 -20.19 17.58
C ASP A 342 1.48 -19.36 18.63
N LEU A 343 1.05 -19.37 19.90
CA LEU A 343 1.67 -18.68 21.03
C LEU A 343 2.06 -19.67 22.15
N ALA A 344 3.34 -19.68 22.53
CA ALA A 344 3.82 -20.52 23.62
C ALA A 344 3.41 -19.94 24.99
N GLY A 345 2.98 -20.80 25.92
CA GLY A 345 2.72 -20.44 27.31
C GLY A 345 1.40 -19.71 27.58
N CYS A 346 0.47 -19.65 26.63
CA CYS A 346 -0.81 -18.97 26.80
C CYS A 346 -1.97 -19.88 27.24
N ALA A 347 -1.74 -21.17 27.52
CA ALA A 347 -2.82 -22.13 27.75
C ALA A 347 -3.74 -21.76 28.93
N GLU A 348 -3.17 -21.35 30.07
CA GLU A 348 -3.94 -20.94 31.26
C GLU A 348 -4.72 -19.63 31.01
N LEU A 349 -4.12 -18.71 30.27
CA LEU A 349 -4.73 -17.45 29.89
C LEU A 349 -5.89 -17.67 28.90
N ASP A 350 -5.72 -18.60 27.96
CA ASP A 350 -6.75 -18.96 26.98
C ASP A 350 -7.96 -19.59 27.67
N GLU A 351 -7.75 -20.48 28.65
CA GLU A 351 -8.82 -21.07 29.44
C GLU A 351 -9.58 -20.02 30.26
N ALA A 352 -8.86 -19.08 30.88
CA ALA A 352 -9.47 -17.96 31.60
C ALA A 352 -10.30 -17.04 30.68
N LEU A 353 -9.76 -16.72 29.50
CA LEU A 353 -10.44 -15.92 28.48
C LEU A 353 -11.66 -16.63 27.90
N GLU A 354 -11.58 -17.95 27.68
CA GLU A 354 -12.67 -18.76 27.15
C GLU A 354 -13.83 -18.86 28.15
N MET A 355 -13.53 -19.11 29.43
CA MET A 355 -14.55 -19.13 30.49
C MET A 355 -15.25 -17.78 30.67
N SER A 356 -14.49 -16.69 30.59
CA SER A 356 -15.06 -15.33 30.70
C SER A 356 -15.86 -14.94 29.46
N TRP A 357 -15.37 -15.28 28.27
CA TRP A 357 -16.09 -15.07 27.01
C TRP A 357 -17.41 -15.84 26.95
N GLY A 358 -17.44 -17.05 27.50
CA GLY A 358 -18.67 -17.83 27.66
C GLY A 358 -19.75 -17.09 28.45
N ARG A 359 -19.37 -16.34 29.49
CA ARG A 359 -20.31 -15.49 30.25
C ARG A 359 -20.82 -14.32 29.41
N VAL A 360 -19.93 -13.65 28.67
CA VAL A 360 -20.31 -12.54 27.77
C VAL A 360 -21.26 -13.02 26.68
N CYS A 361 -20.97 -14.16 26.07
CA CYS A 361 -21.83 -14.78 25.07
C CYS A 361 -23.19 -15.13 25.67
N GLY A 362 -23.22 -15.84 26.80
CA GLY A 362 -24.47 -16.21 27.49
C GLY A 362 -25.34 -15.00 27.85
N TRP A 363 -24.72 -13.92 28.34
CA TRP A 363 -25.41 -12.65 28.58
C TRP A 363 -25.95 -12.03 27.28
N ALA A 364 -25.16 -12.00 26.21
CA ALA A 364 -25.59 -11.48 24.92
C ALA A 364 -26.75 -12.30 24.34
N GLU A 365 -26.79 -13.63 24.55
CA GLU A 365 -27.93 -14.45 24.13
C GLU A 365 -29.20 -14.12 24.90
N ALA A 366 -29.10 -14.00 26.22
CA ALA A 366 -30.23 -13.62 27.06
C ALA A 366 -30.76 -12.22 26.69
N GLU A 367 -29.88 -11.25 26.53
CA GLU A 367 -30.25 -9.88 26.15
C GLU A 367 -30.82 -9.82 24.72
N TRP A 368 -30.27 -10.60 23.78
CA TRP A 368 -30.79 -10.70 22.41
C TRP A 368 -32.22 -11.25 22.39
N ASN A 369 -32.52 -12.26 23.20
CA ASN A 369 -33.86 -12.83 23.31
C ASN A 369 -34.86 -11.82 23.90
N ILE A 370 -34.42 -10.98 24.84
CA ILE A 370 -35.23 -9.88 25.39
C ILE A 370 -35.50 -8.80 24.31
N LEU A 371 -34.53 -8.54 23.44
CA LEU A 371 -34.62 -7.54 22.38
C LEU A 371 -35.42 -8.00 21.16
N GLY A 372 -35.34 -9.29 20.80
CA GLY A 372 -36.11 -9.90 19.72
C GLY A 372 -37.62 -9.96 19.99
N GLY A 373 -38.04 -9.74 21.24
CA GLY A 373 -39.44 -9.59 21.63
C GLY A 373 -40.02 -8.18 21.48
N ALA A 374 -39.26 -7.18 21.01
CA ALA A 374 -39.71 -5.80 20.86
C ALA A 374 -39.80 -5.36 19.38
N PRO A 375 -40.86 -4.64 18.94
CA PRO A 375 -41.04 -4.27 17.54
C PRO A 375 -39.99 -3.25 17.08
N VAL A 376 -39.35 -3.54 15.94
CA VAL A 376 -38.32 -2.73 15.30
C VAL A 376 -38.98 -1.65 14.43
N ILE A 377 -38.79 -0.38 14.75
CA ILE A 377 -39.11 0.74 13.85
C ILE A 377 -37.94 0.85 12.84
N ARG A 378 -38.20 0.55 11.55
CA ARG A 378 -37.24 0.73 10.43
C ARG A 378 -37.45 2.11 9.77
N ALA A 379 -36.35 2.74 9.34
CA ALA A 379 -36.36 3.88 8.42
C ALA A 379 -36.41 3.37 6.97
N GLU A 380 -37.11 4.09 6.08
CA GLU A 380 -37.37 3.74 4.66
C GLU A 380 -36.12 3.81 3.76
N GLU A 381 -36.13 3.01 2.70
CA GLU A 381 -35.09 2.89 1.66
C GLU A 381 -35.30 3.91 0.50
N PRO A 382 -34.24 4.25 -0.28
CA PRO A 382 -34.27 5.25 -1.36
C PRO A 382 -35.10 4.81 -2.58
N ASP A 383 -35.59 5.77 -3.38
CA ASP A 383 -36.54 5.51 -4.48
C ASP A 383 -35.91 5.39 -5.89
N LEU A 384 -36.74 4.91 -6.82
CA LEU A 384 -36.40 4.52 -8.20
C LEU A 384 -35.83 5.64 -9.09
N TYR A 385 -35.93 6.92 -8.70
CA TYR A 385 -35.42 8.04 -9.50
C TYR A 385 -33.90 8.20 -9.41
N GLU A 386 -33.27 7.76 -8.31
CA GLU A 386 -31.80 7.78 -8.16
C GLU A 386 -31.12 6.71 -9.04
N GLU A 387 -31.78 5.59 -9.31
CA GLU A 387 -31.21 4.48 -10.09
C GLU A 387 -31.11 4.80 -11.60
N GLU A 388 -32.07 5.53 -12.16
CA GLU A 388 -32.07 5.89 -13.60
C GLU A 388 -31.05 6.99 -13.94
N GLU A 389 -30.75 7.89 -13.00
CA GLU A 389 -29.74 8.95 -13.20
C GLU A 389 -28.32 8.37 -13.16
N ASP A 390 -28.06 7.40 -12.26
CA ASP A 390 -26.78 6.70 -12.16
C ASP A 390 -26.46 5.90 -13.44
N HIS A 391 -27.45 5.29 -14.08
CA HIS A 391 -27.28 4.59 -15.36
C HIS A 391 -26.90 5.52 -16.53
N TRP A 392 -27.34 6.77 -16.52
CA TRP A 392 -27.01 7.75 -17.57
C TRP A 392 -25.56 8.26 -17.43
N TYR A 393 -25.06 8.41 -16.20
CA TYR A 393 -23.69 8.84 -15.93
C TYR A 393 -22.62 7.79 -16.26
N ASP A 394 -22.93 6.49 -16.10
CA ASP A 394 -22.03 5.39 -16.43
C ASP A 394 -21.76 5.24 -17.94
N HIS A 395 -22.59 5.85 -18.80
CA HIS A 395 -22.44 5.79 -20.26
C HIS A 395 -21.66 6.97 -20.88
N LEU A 396 -21.31 8.01 -20.11
CA LEU A 396 -20.68 9.22 -20.63
C LEU A 396 -19.14 9.15 -20.74
N TYR A 397 -18.50 8.17 -20.07
CA TYR A 397 -17.04 8.02 -20.03
C TYR A 397 -16.63 6.58 -20.27
N ASP A 398 -15.70 6.34 -21.19
CA ASP A 398 -15.15 5.00 -21.37
C ASP A 398 -14.26 4.57 -20.18
N MET A 399 -13.96 3.26 -20.11
CA MET A 399 -13.12 2.64 -19.09
C MET A 399 -11.67 3.18 -19.04
N ASN A 400 -11.26 3.99 -20.02
CA ASN A 400 -9.95 4.62 -20.12
C ASN A 400 -9.96 6.11 -19.75
N GLY A 401 -11.14 6.69 -19.49
CA GLY A 401 -11.29 8.09 -19.06
C GLY A 401 -11.27 9.09 -20.21
N GLU A 402 -11.58 8.66 -21.43
CA GLU A 402 -11.81 9.57 -22.56
C GLU A 402 -13.33 9.88 -22.68
N VAL A 403 -13.65 11.15 -22.98
CA VAL A 403 -15.01 11.58 -23.31
C VAL A 403 -15.30 11.08 -24.72
N LEU A 404 -16.38 10.32 -24.92
CA LEU A 404 -16.84 10.00 -26.27
C LEU A 404 -17.21 11.31 -26.96
N GLY A 405 -16.45 11.67 -28.00
CA GLY A 405 -16.75 12.83 -28.83
C GLY A 405 -18.13 12.65 -29.45
N ASN A 406 -19.01 13.62 -29.23
CA ASN A 406 -20.24 13.75 -29.99
C ASN A 406 -19.87 14.09 -31.44
N ASP A 407 -19.87 13.09 -32.32
CA ASP A 407 -20.07 13.33 -33.74
C ASP A 407 -21.54 13.71 -33.96
N TYR A 408 -21.80 15.02 -33.99
CA TYR A 408 -22.99 15.62 -34.59
C TYR A 408 -22.60 16.87 -35.38
#